data_AF-A0A0E3BC08-F1
#
_entry.id   AF-A0A0E3BC08-F1
#
_cell.length_a   1.000
_cell.length_b   1.000
_cell.length_c   1.000
_cell.angle_alpha   90.00
_cell.angle_beta   90.00
_cell.angle_gamma   90.00
#
_symmetry.space_group_name_H-M   'P 1'
#
loop_
_entity.id
_entity.type
_entity.pdbx_description
1 polymer ?
#
loop_
_entity_poly.entity_id
_entity_poly.type
_entity_poly.pdbx_seq_one_letter_code
_entity_poly.pdbx_strand_id
1 'polypeptide(L)'
;MGRGSKHGLSRSDWEQRRTEFVPRGTELPQSKLMPLDVAEIRSAARQRDRLREHINKNLSNAALAEKFGVHVRNIEKVLSRETWNHIP
;
A
#
# COMPACT_ATOMS: atom_id res chain seq x y z
N MET A 1 -12.15 24.39 23.59
CA MET A 1 -11.56 25.13 22.46
C MET A 1 -10.70 24.16 21.65
N GLY A 2 -11.22 23.66 20.53
CA GLY A 2 -10.52 22.67 19.71
C GLY A 2 -9.30 23.31 19.05
N ARG A 3 -8.16 22.62 19.05
CA ARG A 3 -6.95 23.04 18.35
C ARG A 3 -7.30 23.29 16.87
N GLY A 4 -7.45 24.54 16.49
CA GLY A 4 -7.60 24.93 15.09
C GLY A 4 -6.38 24.45 14.31
N SER A 5 -6.60 24.00 13.08
CA SER A 5 -5.49 23.77 12.15
C SER A 5 -4.62 25.04 12.05
N LYS A 6 -3.37 24.93 11.59
CA LYS A 6 -2.46 26.08 11.37
C LYS A 6 -3.11 27.24 10.59
N HIS A 7 -4.20 26.98 9.88
CA HIS A 7 -4.95 27.90 9.03
C HIS A 7 -6.29 28.36 9.62
N GLY A 8 -6.64 28.00 10.87
CA GLY A 8 -7.92 28.38 11.50
C GLY A 8 -9.16 27.70 10.90
N LEU A 9 -8.96 26.67 10.06
CA LEU A 9 -10.03 25.93 9.39
C LEU A 9 -10.41 24.66 10.15
N SER A 10 -11.69 24.25 10.02
CA SER A 10 -12.16 22.93 10.45
C SER A 10 -11.47 21.81 9.66
N ARG A 11 -11.43 20.60 10.20
CA ARG A 11 -10.71 19.47 9.56
C ARG A 11 -11.25 19.13 8.17
N SER A 12 -12.56 19.10 8.00
CA SER A 12 -13.20 18.83 6.70
C SER A 12 -12.87 19.91 5.67
N ASP A 13 -12.89 21.17 6.09
CA ASP A 13 -12.58 22.30 5.20
C ASP A 13 -11.10 22.29 4.79
N TRP A 14 -10.22 21.92 5.73
CA TRP A 14 -8.81 21.73 5.44
C TRP A 14 -8.58 20.56 4.47
N GLU A 15 -9.25 19.41 4.64
CA GLU A 15 -9.06 18.25 3.76
C GLU A 15 -9.49 18.54 2.31
N GLN A 16 -10.52 19.36 2.10
CA GLN A 16 -10.94 19.82 0.77
C GLN A 16 -9.96 20.84 0.16
N ARG A 17 -9.49 21.80 0.97
CA ARG A 17 -8.71 22.95 0.50
C ARG A 17 -7.20 22.83 0.68
N ARG A 18 -6.70 21.72 1.24
CA ARG A 18 -5.27 21.49 1.56
C ARG A 18 -4.33 21.81 0.39
N THR A 19 -4.76 21.57 -0.84
CA THR A 19 -3.96 21.81 -2.05
C THR A 19 -3.68 23.30 -2.29
N GLU A 20 -4.52 24.20 -1.76
CA GLU A 20 -4.36 25.66 -1.83
C GLU A 20 -3.28 26.16 -0.87
N PHE A 21 -3.05 25.48 0.25
CA PHE A 21 -2.24 25.98 1.37
C PHE A 21 -0.87 25.30 1.53
N VAL A 22 -0.55 24.32 0.69
CA VAL A 22 0.71 23.57 0.78
C VAL A 22 1.75 24.19 -0.16
N PRO A 23 2.97 24.48 0.32
CA PRO A 23 4.08 24.93 -0.54
C PRO A 23 4.36 23.89 -1.63
N ARG A 24 4.52 24.33 -2.88
CA ARG A 24 4.54 23.46 -4.06
C ARG A 24 5.96 23.06 -4.44
N GLY A 25 6.22 21.75 -4.51
CA GLY A 25 7.43 21.21 -5.15
C GLY A 25 8.72 21.83 -4.63
N THR A 26 9.43 22.54 -5.50
CA THR A 26 10.72 23.20 -5.22
C THR A 26 10.60 24.44 -4.32
N GLU A 27 9.39 24.93 -4.04
CA GLU A 27 9.15 25.97 -3.02
C GLU A 27 9.47 25.46 -1.60
N LEU A 28 9.65 24.15 -1.44
CA LEU A 28 10.19 23.53 -0.23
C LEU A 28 11.72 23.43 -0.36
N PRO A 29 12.50 24.34 0.25
CA PRO A 29 13.97 24.36 0.10
C PRO A 29 14.66 23.10 0.62
N GLN A 30 14.01 22.36 1.51
CA GLN A 30 14.48 21.08 2.05
C GLN A 30 14.11 19.86 1.17
N SER A 31 13.26 20.04 0.15
CA SER A 31 12.83 18.94 -0.70
C SER A 31 13.95 18.52 -1.64
N LYS A 32 14.30 17.23 -1.62
CA LYS A 32 15.23 16.61 -2.57
C LYS A 32 14.53 16.02 -3.79
N LEU A 33 13.20 16.06 -3.82
CA LEU A 33 12.39 15.40 -4.83
C LEU A 33 11.96 16.40 -5.91
N MET A 34 12.14 15.98 -7.16
CA MET A 34 11.62 16.63 -8.34
C MET A 34 10.17 16.20 -8.59
N PRO A 35 9.37 16.98 -9.35
CA PRO A 35 8.00 16.60 -9.69
C PRO A 35 7.89 15.23 -10.38
N LEU A 36 8.87 14.86 -11.22
CA LEU A 36 8.93 13.56 -11.87
C LEU A 36 9.10 12.42 -10.85
N ASP A 37 10.00 12.57 -9.88
CA ASP A 37 10.18 11.60 -8.79
C ASP A 37 8.88 11.37 -8.02
N VAL A 38 8.14 12.45 -7.72
CA VAL A 38 6.86 12.36 -7.01
C VAL A 38 5.83 11.60 -7.85
N ALA A 39 5.79 11.84 -9.17
CA ALA A 39 4.90 11.13 -10.08
C ALA A 39 5.24 9.64 -10.14
N GLU A 40 6.53 9.30 -10.21
CA GLU A 40 7.03 7.93 -10.21
C GLU A 40 6.69 7.21 -8.90
N ILE A 41 6.98 7.82 -7.75
CA ILE A 41 6.65 7.27 -6.42
C ILE A 41 5.15 6.95 -6.32
N ARG A 42 4.29 7.87 -6.76
CA ARG A 42 2.83 7.65 -6.75
C ARG A 42 2.41 6.53 -7.70
N SER A 43 3.06 6.42 -8.86
CA SER A 43 2.83 5.32 -9.78
C SER A 43 3.20 3.97 -9.18
N ALA A 44 4.41 3.87 -8.61
CA ALA A 44 4.92 2.69 -7.94
C ALA A 44 4.04 2.28 -6.74
N ALA A 45 3.55 3.25 -5.95
CA ALA A 45 2.62 2.99 -4.86
C ALA A 45 1.31 2.33 -5.36
N ARG A 46 0.72 2.85 -6.44
CA ARG A 46 -0.48 2.24 -7.05
C ARG A 46 -0.21 0.83 -7.57
N GLN A 47 0.95 0.61 -8.20
CA GLN A 47 1.34 -0.72 -8.69
C GLN A 47 1.51 -1.71 -7.54
N ARG A 48 2.20 -1.30 -6.47
CA ARG A 48 2.36 -2.09 -5.25
C ARG A 48 1.02 -2.48 -4.65
N ASP A 49 0.07 -1.56 -4.58
CA ASP A 49 -1.23 -1.82 -3.96
C ASP A 49 -2.04 -2.82 -4.81
N ARG A 50 -1.96 -2.73 -6.14
CA ARG A 50 -2.54 -3.76 -7.05
C ARG A 50 -1.89 -5.13 -6.87
N LEU A 51 -0.56 -5.19 -6.73
CA LEU A 51 0.15 -6.45 -6.48
C LEU A 51 -0.25 -7.07 -5.14
N ARG A 52 -0.39 -6.26 -4.09
CA ARG A 52 -0.87 -6.72 -2.78
C ARG A 52 -2.28 -7.28 -2.86
N GLU A 53 -3.17 -6.61 -3.57
CA GLU A 53 -4.53 -7.09 -3.81
C GLU A 53 -4.53 -8.42 -4.57
N HIS A 54 -3.72 -8.53 -5.63
CA HIS A 54 -3.57 -9.77 -6.39
C HIS A 54 -3.04 -10.91 -5.53
N ILE A 55 -1.98 -10.67 -4.75
CA ILE A 55 -1.41 -11.65 -3.82
C ILE A 55 -2.48 -12.11 -2.84
N ASN A 56 -3.19 -11.16 -2.20
CA ASN A 56 -4.21 -11.51 -1.21
C ASN A 56 -5.32 -12.39 -1.81
N LYS A 57 -5.79 -12.04 -3.01
CA LYS A 57 -6.90 -12.71 -3.68
C LYS A 57 -6.54 -14.05 -4.33
N ASN A 58 -5.28 -14.26 -4.73
CA ASN A 58 -4.92 -15.40 -5.58
C ASN A 58 -3.76 -16.25 -5.06
N LEU A 59 -2.83 -15.64 -4.33
CA LEU A 59 -1.55 -16.28 -3.96
C LEU A 59 -1.35 -16.42 -2.45
N SER A 60 -2.26 -15.87 -1.64
CA SER A 60 -2.25 -16.10 -0.20
C SER A 60 -2.49 -17.58 0.09
N ASN A 61 -1.98 -18.08 1.22
CA ASN A 61 -2.19 -19.48 1.59
C ASN A 61 -3.68 -19.84 1.67
N ALA A 62 -4.53 -18.89 2.09
CA ALA A 62 -5.98 -19.04 2.09
C ALA A 62 -6.55 -19.16 0.67
N ALA A 63 -6.15 -18.29 -0.27
CA ALA A 63 -6.59 -18.35 -1.66
C ALA A 63 -6.12 -19.65 -2.35
N LEU A 64 -4.90 -20.10 -2.07
CA LEU A 64 -4.39 -21.37 -2.57
C LEU A 64 -5.15 -22.56 -1.98
N ALA A 65 -5.44 -22.54 -0.68
CA ALA A 65 -6.23 -23.56 0.00
C ALA A 65 -7.63 -23.70 -0.63
N GLU A 66 -8.31 -22.58 -0.87
CA GLU A 66 -9.61 -22.54 -1.58
C GLU A 66 -9.48 -23.09 -3.00
N LYS A 67 -8.50 -22.61 -3.78
CA LYS A 67 -8.28 -23.05 -5.17
C LYS A 67 -8.04 -24.55 -5.30
N PHE A 68 -7.30 -25.15 -4.36
CA PHE A 68 -6.98 -26.57 -4.38
C PHE A 68 -7.95 -27.44 -3.55
N GLY A 69 -8.95 -26.84 -2.89
CA GLY A 69 -9.93 -27.57 -2.07
C GLY A 69 -9.32 -28.25 -0.84
N VAL A 70 -8.29 -27.65 -0.23
CA VAL A 70 -7.57 -28.22 0.92
C VAL A 70 -7.57 -27.25 2.10
N HIS A 71 -7.24 -27.75 3.30
CA HIS A 71 -7.06 -26.88 4.46
C HIS A 71 -5.78 -26.05 4.36
N VAL A 72 -5.78 -24.81 4.89
CA VAL A 72 -4.62 -23.88 4.86
C VAL A 72 -3.34 -24.53 5.41
N ARG A 73 -3.47 -25.34 6.47
CA ARG A 73 -2.36 -26.11 7.07
C ARG A 73 -1.63 -27.03 6.07
N ASN A 74 -2.33 -27.56 5.06
CA ASN A 74 -1.70 -28.39 4.03
C ASN A 74 -0.80 -27.54 3.13
N ILE A 75 -1.25 -26.33 2.77
CA ILE A 75 -0.43 -25.38 1.99
C ILE A 75 0.82 -25.00 2.78
N GLU A 76 0.68 -24.67 4.06
CA GLU A 76 1.84 -24.36 4.93
C GLU A 76 2.87 -25.48 4.95
N LYS A 77 2.42 -26.73 5.10
CA LYS A 77 3.30 -27.92 5.14
C LYS A 77 3.99 -28.21 3.82
N VAL A 78 3.36 -27.91 2.69
CA VAL A 78 3.98 -28.02 1.37
C VAL A 78 5.06 -26.95 1.23
N LEU A 79 4.75 -25.69 1.60
CA LEU A 79 5.69 -24.57 1.51
C LEU A 79 6.88 -24.70 2.47
N SER A 80 6.67 -25.24 3.68
CA SER A 80 7.74 -25.52 4.64
C SER A 80 8.53 -26.80 4.32
N ARG A 81 8.12 -27.54 3.27
CA ARG A 81 8.68 -28.85 2.89
C ARG A 81 8.58 -29.92 3.99
N GLU A 82 7.68 -29.76 4.96
CA GLU A 82 7.34 -30.82 5.94
C GLU A 82 6.69 -32.03 5.25
N THR A 83 5.98 -31.78 4.14
CA THR A 83 5.35 -32.81 3.31
C THR A 83 5.73 -32.59 1.86
N TRP A 84 5.67 -33.64 1.04
CA TRP A 84 5.98 -33.56 -0.40
C TRP A 84 7.40 -33.07 -0.75
N ASN A 85 8.37 -33.17 0.18
CA ASN A 85 9.75 -32.72 -0.02
C ASN A 85 10.52 -33.43 -1.15
N HIS A 86 9.99 -34.54 -1.68
CA HIS A 86 10.57 -35.21 -2.85
C HIS A 86 10.27 -34.46 -4.15
N ILE A 87 9.35 -33.49 -4.14
CA ILE A 87 9.07 -32.61 -5.26
C ILE A 87 10.00 -31.37 -5.14
N PRO A 88 10.69 -30.96 -6.23
CA PRO A 88 11.64 -29.84 -6.21
C PRO A 88 11.09 -28.52 -5.67
#